data_AF-A0A4U7BJU3-F1
#
_entry.id   AF-A0A4U7BJU3-F1
#
_cell.length_a   1.000
_cell.length_b   1.000
_cell.length_c   1.000
_cell.angle_alpha   90.00
_cell.angle_beta   90.00
_cell.angle_gamma   90.00
#
_symmetry.space_group_name_H-M   'P 1'
#
loop_
_entity.id
_entity.type
_entity.pdbx_description
1 polymer ?
#
loop_
_entity_poly.entity_id
_entity_poly.type
_entity_poly.pdbx_seq_one_letter_code
_entity_poly.pdbx_strand_id
1 'polypeptide(L)'
;MTLAIQTFNWDFCKSLPYDILHSKSQTGALGNIALKRSEFKRTKHPIYSFAVAGKFQDELIALENKGAFDSNSLFDFMYKKNAKMIIIDLPLQDSFTFVHYVEQCFNVDYRHNKSFKSYYTDEQGNKNLKTYDMFVRNDGVLTDINALESIFLETQVMGLDFFDDIRIKKIDLKKAFEIIAKDIKENKGRNLYRKL
;
A
#
# COMPACT_ATOMS: atom_id res chain seq x y z
N MET A 1 14.85 -6.02 -12.87
CA MET A 1 14.35 -5.22 -11.72
C MET A 1 12.92 -4.79 -12.04
N THR A 2 12.10 -4.54 -11.02
CA THR A 2 10.75 -3.97 -11.16
C THR A 2 10.62 -2.81 -10.17
N LEU A 3 10.01 -1.71 -10.60
CA LEU A 3 9.63 -0.58 -9.75
C LEU A 3 8.11 -0.55 -9.61
N ALA A 4 7.62 -0.27 -8.41
CA ALA A 4 6.22 -0.04 -8.12
C ALA A 4 6.09 1.21 -7.24
N ILE A 5 5.47 2.25 -7.77
CA ILE A 5 5.33 3.56 -7.11
C ILE A 5 3.86 3.73 -6.75
N GLN A 6 3.58 4.07 -5.48
CA GLN A 6 2.21 4.24 -4.98
C GLN A 6 1.47 5.33 -5.77
N THR A 7 0.26 5.02 -6.25
CA THR A 7 -0.62 5.95 -6.96
C THR A 7 -2.02 5.96 -6.37
N PHE A 8 -2.14 5.96 -5.04
CA PHE A 8 -3.43 5.73 -4.37
C PHE A 8 -4.43 6.85 -4.64
N ASN A 9 -5.72 6.51 -4.59
CA ASN A 9 -6.81 7.43 -4.82
C ASN A 9 -8.00 7.06 -3.93
N TRP A 10 -8.20 7.82 -2.84
CA TRP A 10 -9.27 7.59 -1.87
C TRP A 10 -10.59 8.26 -2.25
N ASP A 11 -10.67 8.93 -3.41
CA ASP A 11 -11.93 9.50 -3.89
C ASP A 11 -12.92 8.39 -4.30
N PHE A 12 -12.42 7.23 -4.72
CA PHE A 12 -13.26 6.04 -4.94
C PHE A 12 -14.06 5.65 -3.68
N CYS A 13 -13.47 5.82 -2.49
CA CYS A 13 -14.14 5.56 -1.22
C CYS A 13 -15.25 6.57 -0.89
N LYS A 14 -15.30 7.69 -1.62
CA LYS A 14 -16.32 8.74 -1.52
C LYS A 14 -17.35 8.65 -2.65
N SER A 15 -17.42 7.50 -3.33
CA SER A 15 -18.30 7.26 -4.48
C SER A 15 -18.02 8.18 -5.68
N LEU A 16 -16.82 8.74 -5.78
CA LEU A 16 -16.39 9.52 -6.94
C LEU A 16 -15.85 8.58 -8.04
N PRO A 17 -16.07 8.90 -9.32
CA PRO A 17 -15.64 8.04 -10.42
C PRO A 17 -14.11 7.94 -10.48
N TYR A 18 -13.63 6.76 -10.84
CA TYR A 18 -12.22 6.49 -11.07
C TYR A 18 -11.99 6.13 -12.54
N ASP A 19 -10.96 6.71 -13.13
CA ASP A 19 -10.47 6.40 -14.47
C ASP A 19 -9.01 5.98 -14.35
N ILE A 20 -8.69 4.76 -14.80
CA ILE A 20 -7.35 4.19 -14.60
C ILE A 20 -6.25 5.05 -15.24
N LEU A 21 -6.54 5.71 -16.36
CA LEU A 21 -5.60 6.53 -17.12
C LEU A 21 -5.56 7.98 -16.60
N HIS A 22 -6.70 8.53 -16.16
CA HIS A 22 -6.82 9.96 -15.88
C HIS A 22 -6.90 10.35 -14.40
N SER A 23 -7.31 9.45 -13.50
CA SER A 23 -7.43 9.76 -12.08
C SER A 23 -6.05 10.03 -11.46
N LYS A 24 -5.87 11.17 -10.81
CA LYS A 24 -4.60 11.54 -10.17
C LYS A 24 -4.34 10.71 -8.91
N SER A 25 -3.06 10.51 -8.62
CA SER A 25 -2.60 9.98 -7.34
C SER A 25 -2.69 11.05 -6.25
N GLN A 26 -3.04 10.62 -5.04
CA GLN A 26 -3.10 11.43 -3.82
C GLN A 26 -1.89 11.18 -2.88
N THR A 27 -0.87 10.43 -3.32
CA THR A 27 0.32 10.02 -2.55
C THR A 27 1.61 10.71 -2.98
N GLY A 28 1.50 11.96 -3.44
CA GLY A 28 2.64 12.82 -3.79
C GLY A 28 2.96 12.92 -5.28
N ALA A 29 4.01 13.69 -5.59
CA ALA A 29 4.36 14.05 -6.96
C ALA A 29 4.98 12.87 -7.75
N LEU A 30 5.76 12.01 -7.10
CA LEU A 30 6.50 10.93 -7.75
C LEU A 30 5.59 9.96 -8.51
N GLY A 31 4.48 9.54 -7.90
CA GLY A 31 3.49 8.69 -8.56
C GLY A 31 2.83 9.37 -9.76
N ASN A 32 2.48 10.64 -9.63
CA ASN A 32 1.90 11.42 -10.73
C ASN A 32 2.89 11.69 -11.89
N ILE A 33 4.19 11.82 -11.60
CA ILE A 33 5.25 11.90 -12.61
C ILE A 33 5.39 10.55 -13.32
N ALA A 34 5.41 9.44 -12.57
CA ALA A 34 5.51 8.10 -13.13
C ALA A 34 4.33 7.79 -14.06
N LEU A 35 3.09 8.18 -13.71
CA LEU A 35 1.91 7.99 -14.57
C LEU A 35 1.98 8.71 -15.93
N LYS A 36 2.86 9.72 -16.09
CA LYS A 36 3.07 10.43 -17.36
C LYS A 36 4.16 9.80 -18.24
N ARG A 37 4.85 8.78 -17.72
CA ARG A 37 5.95 8.12 -18.41
C ARG A 37 5.45 6.87 -19.12
N SER A 38 5.85 6.68 -20.37
CA SER A 38 5.40 5.56 -21.21
C SER A 38 5.85 4.19 -20.70
N GLU A 39 6.93 4.14 -19.92
CA GLU A 39 7.47 2.90 -19.35
C GLU A 39 6.63 2.37 -18.18
N PHE A 40 5.78 3.20 -17.58
CA PHE A 40 4.94 2.82 -16.45
C PHE A 40 3.51 2.50 -16.90
N LYS A 41 2.94 1.49 -16.26
CA LYS A 41 1.54 1.11 -16.38
C LYS A 41 0.90 1.08 -15.00
N ARG A 42 -0.38 1.41 -14.90
CA ARG A 42 -1.07 1.48 -13.61
C ARG A 42 -1.80 0.18 -13.31
N THR A 43 -1.73 -0.28 -12.07
CA THR A 43 -2.48 -1.47 -11.63
C THR A 43 -3.96 -1.14 -11.41
N LYS A 44 -4.83 -2.15 -11.54
CA LYS A 44 -6.29 -1.97 -11.68
C LYS A 44 -7.04 -1.58 -10.40
N HIS A 45 -6.51 -1.84 -9.21
CA HIS A 45 -7.26 -1.57 -7.97
C HIS A 45 -7.42 -0.04 -7.76
N PRO A 46 -8.66 0.51 -7.71
CA PRO A 46 -8.87 1.96 -7.78
C PRO A 46 -8.39 2.70 -6.52
N ILE A 47 -8.48 2.06 -5.35
CA ILE A 47 -8.08 2.66 -4.06
C ILE A 47 -6.55 2.63 -3.89
N TYR A 48 -5.94 1.44 -3.98
CA TYR A 48 -4.49 1.22 -3.81
C TYR A 48 -3.83 0.74 -5.11
N SER A 49 -3.77 1.61 -6.12
CA SER A 49 -3.04 1.35 -7.36
C SER A 49 -1.57 1.73 -7.27
N PHE A 50 -0.77 1.16 -8.17
CA PHE A 50 0.65 1.47 -8.34
C PHE A 50 0.96 1.74 -9.81
N ALA A 51 1.84 2.71 -10.07
CA ALA A 51 2.55 2.80 -11.34
C ALA A 51 3.71 1.80 -11.31
N VAL A 52 3.69 0.81 -12.22
CA VAL A 52 4.67 -0.28 -12.27
C VAL A 52 5.45 -0.28 -13.58
N ALA A 53 6.73 -0.59 -13.51
CA ALA A 53 7.63 -0.73 -14.67
C ALA A 53 8.67 -1.83 -14.43
N GLY A 54 9.04 -2.56 -15.49
CA GLY A 54 10.11 -3.57 -15.46
C GLY A 54 9.60 -5.02 -15.52
N LYS A 55 10.41 -5.96 -15.02
CA LYS A 55 10.28 -7.42 -15.28
C LYS A 55 8.88 -8.00 -15.00
N PHE A 56 8.18 -7.50 -14.00
CA PHE A 56 6.89 -8.03 -13.56
C PHE A 56 5.71 -7.10 -13.92
N GLN A 57 5.89 -6.13 -14.82
CA GLN A 57 4.85 -5.17 -15.19
C GLN A 57 3.56 -5.88 -15.64
N ASP A 58 3.65 -6.82 -16.59
CA ASP A 58 2.49 -7.52 -17.16
C ASP A 58 1.72 -8.33 -16.09
N GLU A 59 2.44 -9.03 -15.22
CA GLU A 59 1.84 -9.78 -14.10
C GLU A 59 1.10 -8.84 -13.13
N LEU A 60 1.69 -7.69 -12.82
CA LEU A 60 1.13 -6.73 -11.86
C LEU A 60 -0.09 -5.99 -12.39
N ILE A 61 -0.11 -5.60 -13.68
CA ILE A 61 -1.28 -4.93 -14.28
C ILE A 61 -2.43 -5.89 -14.54
N ALA A 62 -2.15 -7.20 -14.63
CA ALA A 62 -3.16 -8.22 -14.79
C ALA A 62 -3.96 -8.50 -13.49
N LEU A 63 -3.49 -8.04 -12.32
CA LEU A 63 -4.17 -8.27 -11.03
C LEU A 63 -5.59 -7.71 -11.00
N GLU A 64 -6.55 -8.53 -10.58
CA GLU A 64 -7.99 -8.18 -10.51
C GLU A 64 -8.57 -8.35 -9.09
N ASN A 65 -7.71 -8.27 -8.07
CA ASN A 65 -8.10 -8.41 -6.66
C ASN A 65 -9.21 -7.42 -6.29
N LYS A 66 -10.23 -7.93 -5.58
CA LYS A 66 -11.36 -7.11 -5.12
C LYS A 66 -10.97 -6.30 -3.88
N GLY A 67 -10.26 -6.90 -2.94
CA GLY A 67 -9.80 -6.23 -1.72
C GLY A 67 -8.39 -5.68 -1.86
N ALA A 68 -8.18 -4.51 -1.27
CA ALA A 68 -6.93 -3.76 -1.30
C ALA A 68 -5.71 -4.58 -0.83
N PHE A 69 -5.90 -5.41 0.19
CA PHE A 69 -4.82 -6.19 0.81
C PHE A 69 -5.12 -7.70 0.83
N ASP A 70 -5.89 -8.18 -0.14
CA ASP A 70 -6.15 -9.62 -0.31
C ASP A 70 -4.87 -10.42 -0.59
N SER A 71 -4.92 -11.74 -0.42
CA SER A 71 -3.81 -12.68 -0.69
C SER A 71 -3.46 -12.86 -2.17
N ASN A 72 -4.09 -12.08 -3.05
CA ASN A 72 -3.78 -11.92 -4.47
C ASN A 72 -3.57 -10.44 -4.85
N SER A 73 -3.42 -9.54 -3.86
CA SER A 73 -3.14 -8.13 -4.07
C SER A 73 -1.68 -7.88 -4.44
N LEU A 74 -1.37 -6.65 -4.85
CA LEU A 74 0.01 -6.25 -5.10
C LEU A 74 0.88 -6.30 -3.84
N PHE A 75 0.31 -6.05 -2.66
CA PHE A 75 1.02 -6.18 -1.39
C PHE A 75 1.39 -7.64 -1.10
N ASP A 76 0.49 -8.58 -1.41
CA ASP A 76 0.79 -10.01 -1.33
C ASP A 76 1.91 -10.41 -2.32
N PHE A 77 1.85 -9.89 -3.55
CA PHE A 77 2.94 -10.09 -4.51
C PHE A 77 4.27 -9.56 -3.98
N MET A 78 4.29 -8.36 -3.39
CA MET A 78 5.50 -7.78 -2.77
C MET A 78 6.06 -8.67 -1.67
N TYR A 79 5.20 -9.21 -0.81
CA TYR A 79 5.61 -10.17 0.24
C TYR A 79 6.22 -11.44 -0.38
N LYS A 80 5.53 -12.08 -1.33
CA LYS A 80 5.97 -13.33 -1.97
C LYS A 80 7.26 -13.19 -2.78
N LYS A 81 7.53 -12.00 -3.34
CA LYS A 81 8.76 -11.71 -4.10
C LYS A 81 9.89 -11.12 -3.25
N ASN A 82 9.76 -11.07 -1.92
CA ASN A 82 10.74 -10.46 -1.01
C ASN A 82 11.09 -9.03 -1.44
N ALA A 83 10.08 -8.23 -1.80
CA ALA A 83 10.28 -6.87 -2.26
C ALA A 83 10.86 -5.99 -1.14
N LYS A 84 11.59 -4.94 -1.54
CA LYS A 84 12.05 -3.89 -0.63
C LYS A 84 11.22 -2.64 -0.84
N MET A 85 10.87 -1.97 0.24
CA MET A 85 10.23 -0.65 0.20
C MET A 85 11.28 0.42 0.43
N ILE A 86 11.22 1.47 -0.40
CA ILE A 86 12.04 2.66 -0.26
C ILE A 86 11.11 3.81 0.11
N ILE A 87 11.39 4.47 1.23
CA ILE A 87 10.68 5.66 1.67
C ILE A 87 11.68 6.82 1.63
N ILE A 88 11.31 7.89 0.95
CA ILE A 88 12.14 9.08 0.76
C ILE A 88 11.56 10.18 1.64
N ASP A 89 12.32 10.57 2.64
CA ASP A 89 12.07 11.69 3.55
C ASP A 89 10.65 11.77 4.15
N LEU A 90 10.09 10.62 4.50
CA LEU A 90 8.81 10.51 5.20
C LEU A 90 8.92 9.61 6.43
N PRO A 91 8.19 9.91 7.51
CA PRO A 91 8.04 8.99 8.64
C PRO A 91 7.28 7.73 8.20
N LEU A 92 7.51 6.62 8.90
CA LEU A 92 6.77 5.37 8.62
C LEU A 92 5.26 5.57 8.78
N GLN A 93 4.84 6.32 9.81
CA GLN A 93 3.46 6.67 10.12
C GLN A 93 2.65 7.14 8.89
N ASP A 94 3.28 7.88 7.99
CA ASP A 94 2.61 8.50 6.85
C ASP A 94 2.85 7.78 5.52
N SER A 95 3.66 6.71 5.50
CA SER A 95 4.15 6.12 4.24
C SER A 95 4.14 4.59 4.18
N PHE A 96 4.08 3.90 5.33
CA PHE A 96 4.24 2.45 5.40
C PHE A 96 2.93 1.67 5.29
N THR A 97 2.26 1.79 4.14
CA THR A 97 0.96 1.15 3.88
C THR A 97 0.99 -0.39 3.93
N PHE A 98 2.17 -1.01 3.77
CA PHE A 98 2.32 -2.47 3.85
C PHE A 98 1.89 -3.06 5.20
N VAL A 99 1.91 -2.27 6.29
CA VAL A 99 1.41 -2.71 7.60
C VAL A 99 -0.04 -3.21 7.54
N HIS A 100 -0.89 -2.58 6.73
CA HIS A 100 -2.31 -2.93 6.62
C HIS A 100 -2.53 -4.27 5.91
N TYR A 101 -1.59 -4.68 5.04
CA TYR A 101 -1.60 -6.03 4.49
C TYR A 101 -1.34 -7.07 5.57
N VAL A 102 -0.36 -6.83 6.44
CA VAL A 102 -0.08 -7.75 7.56
C VAL A 102 -1.27 -7.81 8.53
N GLU A 103 -1.84 -6.65 8.88
CA GLU A 103 -3.06 -6.58 9.70
C GLU A 103 -4.21 -7.40 9.09
N GLN A 104 -4.43 -7.35 7.77
CA GLN A 104 -5.45 -8.13 7.08
C GLN A 104 -5.12 -9.63 7.06
N CYS A 105 -3.85 -10.03 6.87
CA CYS A 105 -3.43 -11.43 6.94
C CYS A 105 -3.75 -12.10 8.28
N PHE A 106 -3.73 -11.33 9.37
CA PHE A 106 -4.05 -11.82 10.72
C PHE A 106 -5.47 -11.52 11.16
N ASN A 107 -6.27 -10.86 10.32
CA ASN A 107 -7.65 -10.47 10.62
C ASN A 107 -7.78 -9.82 12.02
N VAL A 108 -6.96 -8.78 12.25
CA VAL A 108 -6.93 -8.09 13.56
C VAL A 108 -8.29 -7.51 13.93
N ASP A 109 -8.60 -7.49 15.24
CA ASP A 109 -9.92 -7.15 15.78
C ASP A 109 -10.28 -5.66 15.74
N TYR A 110 -9.29 -4.79 15.55
CA TYR A 110 -9.45 -3.33 15.46
C TYR A 110 -9.67 -2.80 14.04
N ARG A 111 -9.88 -3.71 13.06
CA ARG A 111 -10.18 -3.39 11.65
C ARG A 111 -11.26 -4.33 11.11
N HIS A 112 -11.90 -3.93 10.01
CA HIS A 112 -12.87 -4.76 9.29
C HIS A 112 -12.86 -4.45 7.78
N ASN A 113 -13.34 -5.38 6.97
CA ASN A 113 -13.49 -5.14 5.54
C ASN A 113 -14.74 -4.30 5.26
N LYS A 114 -14.57 -3.23 4.47
CA LYS A 114 -15.65 -2.38 4.00
C LYS A 114 -15.64 -2.30 2.47
N SER A 115 -16.82 -2.47 1.87
CA SER A 115 -17.02 -2.35 0.43
C SER A 115 -17.31 -0.91 0.02
N PHE A 116 -16.69 -0.48 -1.07
CA PHE A 116 -16.88 0.81 -1.71
C PHE A 116 -17.31 0.59 -3.15
N LYS A 117 -18.30 1.37 -3.60
CA LYS A 117 -18.92 1.19 -4.92
C LYS A 117 -18.90 2.52 -5.67
N SER A 118 -18.34 2.52 -6.88
CA SER A 118 -18.29 3.70 -7.73
C SER A 118 -18.10 3.30 -9.20
N TYR A 119 -18.25 4.27 -10.11
CA TYR A 119 -17.93 4.06 -11.51
C TYR A 119 -16.43 3.94 -11.73
N TYR A 120 -16.05 2.96 -12.54
CA TYR A 120 -14.68 2.66 -12.95
C TYR A 120 -14.60 2.69 -14.48
N THR A 121 -13.70 3.50 -15.03
CA THR A 121 -13.34 3.52 -16.45
C THR A 121 -12.02 2.76 -16.65
N ASP A 122 -12.05 1.72 -17.49
CA ASP A 122 -10.86 0.93 -17.83
C ASP A 122 -10.00 1.57 -18.93
N GLU A 123 -8.90 0.92 -19.30
CA GLU A 123 -7.96 1.42 -20.31
C GLU A 123 -8.57 1.50 -21.72
N GLN A 124 -9.68 0.79 -21.97
CA GLN A 124 -10.42 0.81 -23.22
C GLN A 124 -11.54 1.87 -23.22
N GLY A 125 -11.72 2.58 -22.10
CA GLY A 125 -12.77 3.58 -21.94
C GLY A 125 -14.12 3.00 -21.50
N ASN A 126 -14.21 1.71 -21.16
CA ASN A 126 -15.47 1.13 -20.71
C ASN A 126 -15.75 1.55 -19.26
N LYS A 127 -16.87 2.24 -19.07
CA LYS A 127 -17.33 2.70 -17.76
C LYS A 127 -18.30 1.71 -17.16
N ASN A 128 -17.92 1.11 -16.03
CA ASN A 128 -18.73 0.12 -15.32
C ASN A 128 -18.84 0.45 -13.83
N LEU A 129 -19.97 0.12 -13.23
CA LEU A 129 -20.15 0.25 -11.78
C LEU A 129 -19.46 -0.94 -11.10
N LYS A 130 -18.40 -0.68 -10.32
CA LYS A 130 -17.60 -1.71 -9.65
C LYS A 130 -17.61 -1.54 -8.13
N THR A 131 -17.38 -2.65 -7.43
CA THR A 131 -17.26 -2.70 -5.97
C THR A 131 -15.89 -3.25 -5.59
N TYR A 132 -15.16 -2.52 -4.75
CA TYR A 132 -13.86 -2.93 -4.21
C TYR A 132 -13.89 -2.85 -2.68
N ASP A 133 -13.06 -3.65 -2.03
CA ASP A 133 -13.02 -3.76 -0.58
C ASP A 133 -11.72 -3.15 -0.02
N MET A 134 -11.79 -2.58 1.18
CA MET A 134 -10.63 -2.11 1.93
C MET A 134 -10.77 -2.54 3.39
N PHE A 135 -9.68 -3.05 3.97
CA PHE A 135 -9.62 -3.39 5.39
C PHE A 135 -9.41 -2.11 6.20
N VAL A 136 -10.52 -1.48 6.59
CA VAL A 136 -10.56 -0.19 7.28
C VAL A 136 -10.46 -0.36 8.78
N ARG A 137 -9.99 0.68 9.47
CA ARG A 137 -10.02 0.74 10.93
C ARG A 137 -11.45 0.87 11.45
N ASN A 138 -11.68 0.38 12.67
CA ASN A 138 -12.93 0.60 13.39
C ASN A 138 -13.04 2.07 13.83
N ASP A 139 -14.26 2.53 14.09
CA ASP A 139 -14.50 3.85 14.69
C ASP A 139 -13.83 3.94 16.07
N GLY A 140 -13.26 5.10 16.39
CA GLY A 140 -12.49 5.30 17.62
C GLY A 140 -11.08 4.69 17.62
N VAL A 141 -10.64 4.07 16.52
CA VAL A 141 -9.28 3.54 16.36
C VAL A 141 -8.46 4.45 15.45
N LEU A 142 -7.23 4.74 15.85
CA LEU A 142 -6.24 5.41 15.02
C LEU A 142 -5.10 4.45 14.70
N THR A 143 -4.63 4.48 13.45
CA THR A 143 -3.35 3.85 13.08
C THR A 143 -2.23 4.61 13.75
N ASP A 144 -1.39 3.90 14.51
CA ASP A 144 -0.23 4.44 15.20
C ASP A 144 0.90 3.43 15.11
N ILE A 145 1.81 3.65 14.15
CA ILE A 145 2.95 2.79 13.86
C ILE A 145 4.27 3.48 14.15
N ASN A 146 4.26 4.56 14.95
CA ASN A 146 5.47 5.32 15.27
C ASN A 146 6.54 4.44 15.93
N ALA A 147 6.11 3.48 16.77
CA ALA A 147 7.02 2.52 17.40
C ALA A 147 7.77 1.62 16.40
N LEU A 148 7.19 1.36 15.23
CA LEU A 148 7.84 0.51 14.22
C LEU A 148 9.13 1.12 13.67
N GLU A 149 9.29 2.45 13.71
CA GLU A 149 10.50 3.11 13.22
C GLU A 149 11.73 2.67 14.01
N SER A 150 11.70 2.80 15.33
CA SER A 150 12.77 2.35 16.21
C SER A 150 12.95 0.83 16.14
N ILE A 151 11.85 0.06 16.17
CA ILE A 151 11.91 -1.41 16.13
C ILE A 151 12.59 -1.89 14.84
N PHE A 152 12.25 -1.30 13.68
CA PHE A 152 12.84 -1.72 12.41
C PHE A 152 14.32 -1.35 12.30
N LEU A 153 14.77 -0.26 12.92
CA LEU A 153 16.19 0.09 12.99
C LEU A 153 16.96 -0.87 13.90
N GLU A 154 16.46 -1.10 15.11
CA GLU A 154 17.08 -1.98 16.10
C GLU A 154 17.20 -3.43 15.61
N THR A 155 16.17 -3.90 14.89
CA THR A 155 16.14 -5.25 14.31
C THR A 155 16.81 -5.34 12.94
N GLN A 156 17.36 -4.23 12.41
CA GLN A 156 18.03 -4.14 11.11
C GLN A 156 17.14 -4.57 9.92
N VAL A 157 15.83 -4.49 10.08
CA VAL A 157 14.85 -4.68 9.00
C VAL A 157 14.78 -3.45 8.10
N MET A 158 15.04 -2.28 8.68
CA MET A 158 15.19 -1.01 7.98
C MET A 158 16.64 -0.52 8.05
N GLY A 159 17.22 -0.25 6.90
CA GLY A 159 18.46 0.53 6.79
C GLY A 159 18.15 2.00 6.52
N LEU A 160 19.02 2.88 7.02
CA LEU A 160 19.03 4.29 6.68
C LEU A 160 20.20 4.59 5.75
N ASP A 161 19.92 5.44 4.78
CA ASP A 161 20.87 5.99 3.83
C ASP A 161 20.56 7.47 3.64
N PHE A 162 21.49 8.21 3.06
CA PHE A 162 21.36 9.64 2.83
C PHE A 162 21.81 9.98 1.41
N PHE A 163 21.04 10.83 0.76
CA PHE A 163 21.44 11.48 -0.47
C PHE A 163 21.36 12.99 -0.24
N ASP A 164 22.51 13.63 -0.09
CA ASP A 164 22.60 14.95 0.54
C ASP A 164 21.88 14.94 1.90
N ASP A 165 20.95 15.89 2.12
CA ASP A 165 20.15 15.97 3.35
C ASP A 165 18.87 15.11 3.30
N ILE A 166 18.64 14.37 2.20
CA ILE A 166 17.44 13.54 2.01
C ILE A 166 17.66 12.18 2.65
N ARG A 167 16.87 11.89 3.69
CA ARG A 167 16.87 10.59 4.36
C ARG A 167 16.14 9.53 3.53
N ILE A 168 16.80 8.41 3.27
CA ILE A 168 16.26 7.27 2.55
C ILE A 168 16.17 6.06 3.47
N LYS A 169 14.96 5.56 3.66
CA LYS A 169 14.69 4.31 4.40
C LYS A 169 14.56 3.17 3.42
N LYS A 170 15.29 2.07 3.66
CA LYS A 170 15.22 0.84 2.86
C LYS A 170 14.74 -0.30 3.75
N ILE A 171 13.55 -0.83 3.49
CA ILE A 171 12.88 -1.82 4.35
C ILE A 171 12.74 -3.15 3.62
N ASP A 172 13.17 -4.25 4.25
CA ASP A 172 12.86 -5.60 3.79
C ASP A 172 11.43 -5.98 4.19
N LEU A 173 10.52 -6.09 3.22
CA LEU A 173 9.10 -6.29 3.53
C LEU A 173 8.81 -7.68 4.11
N LYS A 174 9.62 -8.70 3.79
CA LYS A 174 9.42 -10.04 4.35
C LYS A 174 9.81 -10.07 5.82
N LYS A 175 10.95 -9.47 6.17
CA LYS A 175 11.33 -9.36 7.59
C LYS A 175 10.40 -8.41 8.36
N ALA A 176 9.95 -7.33 7.74
CA ALA A 176 8.96 -6.43 8.35
C ALA A 176 7.64 -7.17 8.65
N PHE A 177 7.18 -8.03 7.74
CA PHE A 177 6.03 -8.90 7.98
C PHE A 177 6.22 -9.74 9.25
N GLU A 178 7.37 -10.38 9.43
CA GLU A 178 7.67 -11.22 10.60
C GLU A 178 7.60 -10.43 11.92
N ILE A 179 8.17 -9.22 11.94
CA ILE A 179 8.12 -8.34 13.12
C ILE A 179 6.69 -7.90 13.44
N ILE A 180 5.93 -7.47 12.44
CA ILE A 180 4.54 -7.01 12.63
C ILE A 180 3.64 -8.19 13.04
N ALA A 181 3.82 -9.35 12.42
CA ALA A 181 3.12 -10.58 12.78
C ALA A 181 3.38 -10.98 14.24
N LYS A 182 4.63 -10.84 14.70
CA LYS A 182 5.00 -11.08 16.10
C LYS A 182 4.28 -10.10 17.02
N ASP A 183 4.27 -8.80 16.69
CA ASP A 183 3.57 -7.79 17.47
C ASP A 183 2.06 -8.08 17.58
N ILE A 184 1.43 -8.49 16.48
CA ILE A 184 0.02 -8.89 16.47
C ILE A 184 -0.23 -10.07 17.42
N LYS A 185 0.58 -11.12 17.33
CA LYS A 185 0.39 -12.37 18.10
C LYS A 185 0.72 -12.22 19.58
N GLU A 186 1.82 -11.55 19.90
CA GLU A 186 2.39 -11.53 21.25
C GLU A 186 2.07 -10.23 22.01
N ASN A 187 1.90 -9.13 21.28
CA ASN A 187 1.65 -7.81 21.85
C ASN A 187 0.26 -7.25 21.51
N LYS A 188 -0.60 -8.06 20.88
CA LYS A 188 -1.96 -7.70 20.46
C LYS A 188 -2.00 -6.48 19.53
N GLY A 189 -0.96 -6.29 18.72
CA GLY A 189 -0.87 -5.18 17.78
C GLY A 189 -0.70 -3.80 18.43
N ARG A 190 -0.27 -3.72 19.70
CA ARG A 190 -0.17 -2.45 20.44
C ARG A 190 0.83 -1.46 19.85
N ASN A 191 1.71 -1.90 18.94
CA ASN A 191 2.60 -1.00 18.19
C ASN A 191 2.00 -0.54 16.83
N LEU A 192 0.73 -0.85 16.55
CA LEU A 192 0.08 -0.61 15.25
C LEU A 192 -1.13 0.34 15.33
N TYR A 193 -1.72 0.49 16.52
CA TYR A 193 -2.90 1.32 16.72
C TYR A 193 -2.98 1.89 18.13
N ARG A 194 -3.82 2.92 18.27
CA ARG A 194 -4.30 3.44 19.55
C ARG A 194 -5.81 3.64 19.51
N LYS A 195 -6.45 3.61 20.68
CA LYS A 195 -7.86 3.95 20.85
C LYS A 195 -7.99 5.42 21.27
N LEU A 196 -8.99 6.11 20.74
CA LEU A 196 -9.40 7.45 21.16
C LEU A 196 -10.09 7.43 22.52
#